data_AF-A0A7W0PXY4-F1
#
_entry.id   AF-A0A7W0PXY4-F1
#
_cell.length_a   1.000
_cell.length_b   1.000
_cell.length_c   1.000
_cell.angle_alpha   90.00
_cell.angle_beta   90.00
_cell.angle_gamma   90.00
#
_symmetry.space_group_name_H-M   'P 1'
#
loop_
_entity.id
_entity.type
_entity.pdbx_description
1 polymer ?
#
loop_
_entity_poly.entity_id
_entity_poly.type
_entity_poly.pdbx_seq_one_letter_code
_entity_poly.pdbx_strand_id
1 'polypeptide(L)'
;MTKLADRLAERTLELVNIPSESRHEDAIREHVLGLVPAELSAEYAHDDAFLFLPERRPAAPLVVLAGHYDTVPAQGNLPGRIADGAVHGLGASDMKG
;
A
#
# COMPACT_ATOMS: atom_id res chain seq x y z
N MET A 1 -14.29 19.72 -0.51
CA MET A 1 -13.01 19.03 -0.75
C MET A 1 -12.61 18.37 0.55
N THR A 2 -12.52 17.03 0.60
CA THR A 2 -11.96 16.31 1.76
C THR A 2 -10.49 16.71 1.95
N LYS A 3 -10.04 16.88 3.20
CA LYS A 3 -8.66 17.31 3.47
C LYS A 3 -7.71 16.18 3.06
N LEU A 4 -6.46 16.53 2.72
CA LEU A 4 -5.44 15.52 2.38
C LEU A 4 -5.28 14.45 3.47
N ALA A 5 -5.30 14.86 4.74
CA ALA A 5 -5.23 13.96 5.88
C ALA A 5 -6.38 12.93 5.89
N ASP A 6 -7.62 13.38 5.64
CA ASP A 6 -8.79 12.51 5.60
C ASP A 6 -8.63 11.44 4.49
N ARG A 7 -8.18 11.86 3.32
CA ARG A 7 -7.94 10.96 2.18
C ARG A 7 -6.84 9.93 2.45
N LEU A 8 -5.76 10.32 3.12
CA LEU A 8 -4.68 9.39 3.49
C LEU A 8 -5.15 8.41 4.56
N ALA A 9 -5.90 8.88 5.56
CA ALA A 9 -6.47 8.02 6.59
C ALA A 9 -7.46 7.01 6.01
N GLU A 10 -8.34 7.44 5.10
CA GLU A 10 -9.28 6.58 4.38
C GLU A 10 -8.56 5.53 3.53
N ARG A 11 -7.53 5.93 2.76
CA ARG A 11 -6.72 5.00 1.95
C ARG A 11 -5.99 3.98 2.81
N THR A 12 -5.41 4.42 3.93
CA THR A 12 -4.71 3.51 4.85
C THR A 12 -5.70 2.52 5.47
N LEU A 13 -6.87 3.00 5.92
CA LEU A 13 -7.91 2.14 6.50
C LEU A 13 -8.43 1.11 5.49
N GLU A 14 -8.61 1.51 4.23
CA GLU A 14 -8.95 0.61 3.12
C GLU A 14 -7.93 -0.53 2.99
N LEU A 15 -6.63 -0.22 2.93
CA LEU A 15 -5.58 -1.23 2.83
C LEU A 15 -5.49 -2.12 4.07
N VAL A 16 -5.61 -1.55 5.27
CA VAL A 16 -5.64 -2.28 6.55
C VAL A 16 -6.74 -3.33 6.55
N ASN A 17 -7.91 -3.01 6.00
CA ASN A 17 -9.06 -3.91 5.96
C ASN A 17 -8.96 -5.04 4.92
N ILE A 18 -7.90 -5.09 4.11
CA ILE A 18 -7.61 -6.22 3.23
C ILE A 18 -6.62 -7.15 3.97
N PRO A 19 -7.01 -8.37 4.38
CA PRO A 19 -6.08 -9.31 5.00
C PRO A 19 -4.91 -9.63 4.05
N SER A 20 -3.70 -9.63 4.59
CA SER A 20 -2.49 -9.86 3.81
C SER A 20 -1.38 -10.48 4.66
N GLU A 21 -1.73 -11.49 5.46
CA GLU A 21 -0.70 -12.25 6.18
C GLU A 21 0.34 -12.78 5.20
N SER A 22 1.63 -12.77 5.57
CA SER A 22 2.70 -13.23 4.69
C SER A 22 2.36 -14.61 4.08
N ARG A 23 2.59 -14.75 2.77
CA ARG A 23 2.20 -15.87 1.89
C ARG A 23 0.72 -15.94 1.50
N HIS A 24 -0.10 -14.95 1.86
CA HIS A 24 -1.52 -14.86 1.53
C HIS A 24 -1.91 -13.46 1.02
N GLU A 25 -1.07 -12.87 0.18
CA GLU A 25 -1.16 -11.47 -0.23
C GLU A 25 -1.97 -11.20 -1.50
N ASP A 26 -2.53 -12.25 -2.12
CA ASP A 26 -3.17 -12.16 -3.44
C ASP A 26 -4.19 -11.02 -3.55
N ALA A 27 -5.06 -10.87 -2.56
CA ALA A 27 -6.10 -9.85 -2.55
C ALA A 27 -5.55 -8.42 -2.44
N ILE A 28 -4.57 -8.19 -1.57
CA ILE A 28 -3.97 -6.85 -1.43
C ILE A 28 -3.10 -6.51 -2.64
N ARG A 29 -2.42 -7.50 -3.22
CA ARG A 29 -1.61 -7.35 -4.43
C ARG A 29 -2.49 -6.91 -5.59
N GLU A 30 -3.60 -7.60 -5.85
CA GLU A 30 -4.55 -7.21 -6.89
C GLU A 30 -5.09 -5.79 -6.67
N HIS A 31 -5.47 -5.47 -5.43
CA HIS A 31 -5.99 -4.16 -5.09
C HIS A 31 -4.96 -3.04 -5.33
N VAL A 32 -3.73 -3.18 -4.82
CA VAL A 32 -2.67 -2.17 -4.97
C VAL A 32 -2.26 -2.01 -6.44
N LEU A 33 -2.18 -3.10 -7.21
CA LEU A 33 -1.93 -3.04 -8.65
C LEU A 33 -3.00 -2.25 -9.39
N GLY A 34 -4.27 -2.35 -8.96
CA GLY A 34 -5.37 -1.55 -9.49
C GLY A 34 -5.29 -0.05 -9.16
N LEU A 35 -4.44 0.36 -8.22
CA LEU A 35 -4.21 1.76 -7.85
C LEU A 35 -3.02 2.39 -8.59
N VAL A 36 -2.22 1.60 -9.30
CA VAL A 36 -1.06 2.10 -10.04
C VAL A 36 -1.54 3.02 -11.18
N PRO A 37 -1.05 4.27 -11.26
CA PRO A 37 -1.41 5.17 -12.35
C PRO A 37 -0.97 4.63 -13.71
N ALA A 38 -1.79 4.88 -14.75
CA ALA A 38 -1.54 4.39 -16.11
C ALA A 38 -0.27 4.99 -16.75
N GLU A 39 0.26 6.09 -16.21
CA GLU A 39 1.49 6.73 -16.65
C GLU A 39 2.77 6.01 -16.18
N LEU A 40 2.64 5.04 -15.27
CA LEU A 40 3.77 4.23 -14.81
C LEU A 40 3.85 2.91 -15.58
N SER A 41 5.04 2.54 -16.06
CA SER A 41 5.32 1.24 -16.67
C SER A 41 5.88 0.27 -15.64
N ALA A 42 5.45 -0.99 -15.72
CA ALA A 42 6.06 -2.08 -14.97
C ALA A 42 7.43 -2.40 -15.56
N GLU A 43 8.50 -2.02 -14.87
CA GLU A 43 9.88 -2.38 -15.21
C GLU A 43 10.26 -3.74 -14.62
N TYR A 44 9.60 -4.12 -13.52
CA TYR A 44 9.68 -5.45 -12.93
C TYR A 44 8.30 -5.84 -12.41
N ALA A 45 7.86 -7.05 -12.74
CA ALA A 45 6.62 -7.63 -12.24
C ALA A 45 6.79 -9.15 -12.21
N HIS A 46 7.31 -9.67 -11.10
CA HIS A 46 7.53 -11.09 -10.92
C HIS A 46 7.33 -11.48 -9.45
N ASP A 47 6.94 -12.74 -9.22
CA ASP A 47 6.63 -13.28 -7.89
C ASP A 47 5.68 -12.35 -7.11
N ASP A 48 6.18 -11.73 -6.04
CA ASP A 48 5.49 -10.81 -5.14
C ASP A 48 6.14 -9.42 -5.08
N ALA A 49 6.94 -9.07 -6.10
CA ALA A 49 7.60 -7.77 -6.16
C ALA A 49 7.32 -7.06 -7.50
N PHE A 50 7.05 -5.76 -7.39
CA PHE A 50 6.72 -4.91 -8.52
C PHE A 50 7.51 -3.61 -8.46
N LEU A 51 8.11 -3.22 -9.57
CA LEU A 51 8.75 -1.93 -9.76
C LEU A 51 8.07 -1.21 -10.90
N PHE A 52 7.45 -0.07 -10.57
CA PHE A 52 6.82 0.82 -11.53
C PHE A 52 7.63 2.10 -11.65
N LEU A 53 7.99 2.49 -12.88
CA LEU A 53 8.71 3.73 -13.15
C LEU A 53 7.90 4.63 -14.08
N PRO A 54 7.99 5.97 -13.92
CA PRO A 54 7.59 6.89 -14.97
C PRO A 54 8.66 6.92 -16.08
N GLU A 55 8.39 7.67 -17.15
CA GLU A 55 9.41 7.97 -18.15
C GLU A 55 10.68 8.56 -17.48
N ARG A 56 11.82 7.93 -17.75
CA ARG A 56 13.10 8.29 -17.14
C ARG A 56 13.55 9.65 -17.64
N ARG A 57 13.88 10.54 -16.70
CA ARG A 57 14.56 11.81 -16.98
C ARG A 57 16.08 11.62 -16.85
N PRO A 58 16.86 11.63 -17.96
CA PRO A 58 18.28 11.25 -17.92
C PRO A 58 19.15 12.09 -16.97
N ALA A 59 18.79 13.36 -16.76
CA ALA A 59 19.53 14.29 -15.90
C ALA A 59 19.10 14.24 -14.42
N ALA A 60 18.08 13.46 -14.06
CA ALA A 60 17.58 13.37 -12.69
C ALA A 60 17.94 12.03 -12.04
N PRO A 61 18.33 11.99 -10.76
CA PRO A 61 18.50 10.74 -10.03
C PRO A 61 17.16 10.00 -9.92
N LEU A 62 17.21 8.67 -9.90
CA LEU A 62 16.06 7.83 -9.57
C LEU A 62 15.89 7.81 -8.05
N VAL A 63 14.71 8.18 -7.58
CA VAL A 63 14.29 7.97 -6.19
C VAL A 63 13.26 6.84 -6.19
N VAL A 64 13.50 5.82 -5.37
CA VAL A 64 12.59 4.67 -5.21
C VAL A 64 11.88 4.80 -3.87
N LEU A 65 10.55 4.70 -3.89
CA LEU A 65 9.73 4.50 -2.71
C LEU A 65 9.34 3.02 -2.68
N ALA A 66 9.84 2.29 -1.70
CA ALA A 66 9.61 0.86 -1.55
C ALA A 66 8.93 0.59 -0.21
N GLY A 67 8.00 -0.35 -0.20
CA GLY A 67 7.29 -0.85 0.97
C GLY A 67 6.78 -2.26 0.69
N HIS A 68 6.30 -2.94 1.72
CA HIS A 68 5.64 -4.24 1.59
C HIS A 68 4.17 -4.13 1.99
N TYR A 69 3.35 -5.01 1.46
CA TYR A 69 1.92 -5.06 1.74
C TYR A 69 1.53 -6.25 2.64
N ASP A 70 2.46 -7.18 2.89
CA ASP A 70 2.22 -8.30 3.78
C ASP A 70 2.24 -7.86 5.24
N THR A 71 1.65 -8.68 6.11
CA THR A 71 1.56 -8.45 7.54
C THR A 71 1.88 -9.72 8.31
N VAL A 72 2.17 -9.57 9.59
CA VAL A 72 2.13 -10.68 10.56
C VAL A 72 0.69 -11.23 10.70
N PRO A 73 0.49 -12.39 11.36
CA PRO A 73 -0.85 -12.91 11.64
C PRO A 73 -1.73 -11.92 12.42
N ALA A 74 -3.03 -11.91 12.15
CA ALA A 74 -3.89 -10.77 12.52
C ALA A 74 -4.04 -10.50 14.03
N GLN A 75 -3.95 -11.53 14.87
CA GLN A 75 -4.05 -11.41 16.34
C GLN A 75 -5.26 -10.57 16.83
N GLY A 76 -6.38 -10.59 16.09
CA GLY A 76 -7.59 -9.82 16.43
C GLY A 76 -7.54 -8.32 16.10
N ASN A 77 -6.57 -7.84 15.31
CA ASN A 77 -6.40 -6.43 14.93
C ASN A 77 -7.17 -6.02 13.64
N LEU A 78 -8.17 -6.80 13.24
CA LEU A 78 -9.03 -6.54 12.10
C LEU A 78 -10.51 -6.63 12.53
N PRO A 79 -11.42 -5.79 11.97
CA PRO A 79 -11.15 -4.71 11.02
C PRO A 79 -10.46 -3.51 11.69
N GLY A 80 -9.81 -2.67 10.88
CA GLY A 80 -9.25 -1.40 11.33
C GLY A 80 -10.33 -0.35 11.62
N ARG A 81 -9.90 0.78 12.21
CA ARG A 81 -10.76 1.95 12.45
C ARG A 81 -9.94 3.24 12.41
N ILE A 82 -10.60 4.36 12.11
CA ILE A 82 -10.06 5.70 12.36
C ILE A 82 -10.61 6.18 13.71
N ALA A 83 -9.73 6.49 14.65
CA ALA A 83 -10.10 6.98 15.98
C ALA A 83 -8.99 7.89 16.55
N ASP A 84 -9.40 8.95 17.24
CA ASP A 84 -8.50 9.87 17.95
C ASP A 84 -7.38 10.45 17.06
N GLY A 85 -7.70 10.72 15.79
CA GLY A 85 -6.76 11.29 14.82
C GLY A 85 -5.76 10.29 14.22
N ALA A 86 -5.95 8.99 14.44
CA ALA A 86 -5.09 7.93 13.91
C ALA A 86 -5.87 6.79 13.24
N VAL A 87 -5.19 6.05 12.36
CA VAL A 87 -5.67 4.78 11.82
C VAL A 87 -5.14 3.66 12.70
N HIS A 88 -6.03 2.81 13.20
CA HIS A 88 -5.72 1.65 14.03
C HIS A 88 -6.04 0.37 13.25
N GLY A 89 -5.14 -0.60 13.28
CA GLY A 89 -5.36 -1.94 12.73
C GLY A 89 -4.08 -2.60 12.24
N LEU A 90 -4.18 -3.87 11.85
CA LEU A 90 -3.05 -4.65 11.39
C LEU A 90 -2.42 -4.03 10.13
N GLY A 91 -1.13 -3.75 10.23
CA GLY A 91 -0.34 -3.17 9.15
C GLY A 91 -0.46 -1.65 9.00
N ALA A 92 -1.24 -0.95 9.83
CA ALA A 92 -1.36 0.52 9.77
C ALA A 92 -0.01 1.23 9.96
N SER A 93 0.94 0.62 10.67
CA SER A 93 2.32 1.11 10.85
C SER A 93 3.38 0.22 10.21
N ASP A 94 3.01 -0.97 9.75
CA ASP A 94 3.95 -2.00 9.26
C ASP A 94 3.30 -2.83 8.13
N MET A 95 3.30 -2.38 6.87
CA MET A 95 3.75 -1.06 6.38
C MET A 95 2.70 -0.41 5.46
N LYS A 96 1.40 -0.65 5.68
CA LYS A 96 0.32 -0.21 4.77
C LYS A 96 0.00 1.30 4.81
N GLY A 97 0.50 2.01 5.82
CA GLY A 97 0.32 3.47 5.95
C GLY A 97 1.40 4.24 5.21
#